data_AF-A0A223CXI1-F1
#
_entry.id   AF-A0A223CXI1-F1
#
_cell.length_a   1.000
_cell.length_b   1.000
_cell.length_c   1.000
_cell.angle_alpha   90.00
_cell.angle_beta   90.00
_cell.angle_gamma   90.00
#
_symmetry.space_group_name_H-M   'P 1'
#
loop_
_entity.id
_entity.type
_entity.pdbx_description
1 polymer ?
#
loop_
_entity_poly.entity_id
_entity_poly.type
_entity_poly.pdbx_seq_one_letter_code
_entity_poly.pdbx_strand_id
1 'polypeptide(L)'
;MGGFSLMKKLLSYALAATVAMTAIVGVQGFTTQTASAADPHAVSFSGITASAGVNVRSGPGTGYSIVASKPGNVTVQFAGIEYGTIVPDVFLNKPDPRWYYYFENGVKRYIASAVVNGNAPTSKLRPKDRAIAWAIDAQGRTDYNGWCQMFVENAYGTTGQYASAIAASNNLNTGKSLATAPIGSLVFFAPAADNGYYGHVGIYIGENTMINGRQSVIADNIVTSSYFSSRYTGWGNPPASWPGHN
;
A
#
# COMPACT_ATOMS: atom_id res chain seq x y z
N MET A 1 12.27 -68.13 -51.09
CA MET A 1 11.08 -68.76 -50.47
C MET A 1 11.32 -68.80 -48.97
N GLY A 2 10.52 -68.29 -48.05
CA GLY A 2 9.40 -67.33 -47.99
C GLY A 2 9.55 -66.65 -46.62
N GLY A 3 9.11 -65.43 -46.36
CA GLY A 3 7.75 -64.90 -46.40
C GLY A 3 7.69 -63.92 -45.22
N PHE A 4 7.34 -62.66 -45.52
CA PHE A 4 7.17 -61.58 -44.55
C PHE A 4 5.98 -61.86 -43.63
N SER A 5 6.07 -61.48 -42.34
CA SER A 5 4.93 -60.85 -41.66
C SER A 5 5.32 -60.14 -40.36
N LEU A 6 4.77 -58.94 -40.22
CA LEU A 6 4.93 -57.94 -39.17
C LEU A 6 4.27 -58.34 -37.85
N MET A 7 4.80 -57.83 -36.74
CA MET A 7 4.02 -57.68 -35.50
C MET A 7 4.54 -56.52 -34.65
N LYS A 8 3.60 -55.90 -33.91
CA LYS A 8 3.68 -54.87 -32.83
C LYS A 8 3.36 -53.45 -33.33
N LYS A 9 2.38 -52.71 -32.80
CA LYS A 9 1.44 -52.84 -31.66
C LYS A 9 0.31 -51.82 -31.93
N LEU A 10 -0.96 -52.22 -31.87
CA LEU A 10 -2.09 -51.31 -31.69
C LEU A 10 -2.68 -51.63 -30.31
N LEU A 11 -2.64 -50.66 -29.40
CA LEU A 11 -3.34 -50.73 -28.12
C LEU A 11 -4.73 -50.11 -28.29
N SER A 12 -5.70 -50.84 -27.76
CA SER A 12 -7.13 -50.72 -27.94
C SER A 12 -7.72 -49.49 -27.26
N TYR A 13 -8.66 -48.83 -27.95
CA TYR A 13 -9.55 -47.82 -27.38
C TYR A 13 -10.51 -48.47 -26.38
N ALA A 14 -10.44 -48.08 -25.11
CA ALA A 14 -11.48 -48.33 -24.12
C ALA A 14 -12.21 -47.02 -23.83
N LEU A 15 -13.48 -46.99 -24.21
CA LEU A 15 -14.46 -45.96 -23.91
C LEU A 15 -14.70 -45.95 -22.39
N ALA A 16 -14.24 -44.92 -21.69
CA ALA A 16 -14.56 -44.70 -20.28
C ALA A 16 -15.31 -43.38 -20.13
N ALA A 17 -16.50 -43.47 -19.55
CA ALA A 17 -17.53 -42.46 -19.49
C ALA A 17 -17.05 -41.11 -18.97
N THR A 18 -17.47 -40.06 -19.68
CA THR A 18 -17.47 -38.67 -19.23
C THR A 18 -18.25 -38.56 -17.93
N VAL A 19 -17.57 -38.53 -16.79
CA VAL A 19 -18.16 -38.01 -15.55
C VAL A 19 -18.12 -36.50 -15.69
N ALA A 20 -19.25 -35.92 -16.09
CA ALA A 20 -19.49 -34.50 -15.88
C ALA A 20 -19.47 -34.27 -14.37
N MET A 21 -18.34 -33.84 -13.80
CA MET A 21 -18.35 -33.17 -12.52
C MET A 21 -19.17 -31.91 -12.73
N THR A 22 -20.45 -31.98 -12.36
CA THR A 22 -21.24 -30.79 -12.10
C THR A 22 -20.53 -30.12 -10.94
N ALA A 23 -19.69 -29.13 -11.24
CA ALA A 23 -19.35 -28.14 -10.25
C ALA A 23 -20.69 -27.52 -9.85
N ILE A 24 -21.21 -27.95 -8.69
CA ILE A 24 -22.16 -27.13 -7.97
C ILE A 24 -21.36 -25.89 -7.64
N VAL A 25 -21.44 -24.90 -8.51
CA VAL A 25 -21.14 -23.52 -8.15
C VAL A 25 -22.19 -23.24 -7.10
N GLY A 26 -21.83 -23.50 -5.84
CA GLY A 26 -22.50 -22.88 -4.72
C GLY A 26 -22.33 -21.39 -4.95
N VAL A 27 -23.33 -20.78 -5.58
CA VAL A 27 -23.56 -19.35 -5.48
C VAL A 27 -23.93 -19.14 -4.02
N GLN A 28 -22.93 -19.19 -3.14
CA GLN A 28 -23.04 -18.45 -1.90
C GLN A 28 -23.20 -17.02 -2.37
N GLY A 29 -24.41 -16.51 -2.25
CA GLY A 29 -24.70 -15.11 -2.47
C GLY A 29 -23.84 -14.31 -1.51
N PHE A 30 -22.63 -13.96 -1.94
CA PHE A 30 -21.86 -12.91 -1.33
C PHE A 30 -22.64 -11.64 -1.64
N THR A 31 -23.49 -11.23 -0.70
CA THR A 31 -23.96 -9.85 -0.63
C THR A 31 -22.73 -8.99 -0.36
N THR A 32 -22.02 -8.62 -1.42
CA THR A 32 -21.02 -7.56 -1.39
C THR A 32 -21.76 -6.28 -1.05
N GLN A 33 -21.77 -5.95 0.25
CA GLN A 33 -22.30 -4.69 0.70
C GLN A 33 -21.32 -3.60 0.26
N THR A 34 -21.80 -2.74 -0.63
CA THR A 34 -21.12 -1.54 -1.10
C THR A 34 -20.70 -0.67 0.08
N ALA A 35 -19.54 0.00 -0.07
CA ALA A 35 -19.07 1.08 0.79
C ALA A 35 -20.24 1.92 1.36
N SER A 36 -20.40 1.94 2.68
CA SER A 36 -21.33 2.87 3.34
C SER A 36 -20.81 4.30 3.15
N ALA A 37 -21.67 5.21 2.67
CA ALA A 37 -21.33 6.61 2.41
C ALA A 37 -20.85 7.40 3.65
N ALA A 38 -20.94 6.81 4.85
CA ALA A 38 -20.49 7.41 6.10
C ALA A 38 -19.02 7.08 6.47
N ASP A 39 -18.39 6.11 5.80
CA ASP A 39 -17.00 5.75 6.10
C ASP A 39 -16.03 6.57 5.24
N PRO A 40 -15.22 7.48 5.84
CA PRO A 40 -14.29 8.32 5.08
C PRO A 40 -13.14 7.52 4.44
N HIS A 41 -13.01 6.23 4.74
CA HIS A 41 -12.03 5.32 4.15
C HIS A 41 -12.58 4.49 2.98
N ALA A 42 -13.86 4.67 2.65
CA ALA A 42 -14.54 3.79 1.72
C ALA A 42 -14.25 4.14 0.25
N VAL A 43 -13.84 3.11 -0.49
CA VAL A 43 -13.60 3.14 -1.94
C VAL A 43 -13.82 1.72 -2.46
N SER A 44 -14.74 1.56 -3.41
CA SER A 44 -15.02 0.25 -4.00
C SER A 44 -14.06 -0.04 -5.14
N PHE A 45 -13.38 -1.18 -5.09
CA PHE A 45 -12.48 -1.67 -6.15
C PHE A 45 -12.26 -3.18 -5.99
N SER A 46 -11.58 -3.80 -6.96
CA SER A 46 -11.19 -5.20 -6.88
C SER A 46 -9.68 -5.37 -6.95
N GLY A 47 -9.20 -6.51 -6.46
CA GLY A 47 -7.82 -6.95 -6.61
C GLY A 47 -7.71 -8.46 -6.59
N ILE A 48 -6.58 -8.99 -7.04
CA ILE A 48 -6.31 -10.43 -7.11
C ILE A 48 -5.31 -10.79 -6.00
N THR A 49 -5.65 -11.75 -5.16
CA THR A 49 -4.75 -12.23 -4.10
C THR A 49 -3.48 -12.86 -4.70
N ALA A 50 -2.34 -12.68 -4.02
CA ALA A 50 -1.09 -13.36 -4.37
C ALA A 50 -1.25 -14.89 -4.51
N SER A 51 -0.41 -15.51 -5.33
CA SER A 51 -0.54 -16.92 -5.71
C SER A 51 -0.49 -17.92 -4.54
N ALA A 52 0.19 -17.56 -3.45
CA ALA A 52 0.27 -18.37 -2.23
C ALA A 52 -1.01 -18.32 -1.36
N GLY A 53 -2.00 -17.49 -1.73
CA GLY A 53 -3.12 -17.14 -0.86
C GLY A 53 -2.76 -16.05 0.14
N VAL A 54 -3.76 -15.58 0.87
CA VAL A 54 -3.63 -14.44 1.78
C VAL A 54 -4.36 -14.66 3.09
N ASN A 55 -3.81 -14.07 4.16
CA ASN A 55 -4.45 -14.03 5.46
C ASN A 55 -5.49 -12.89 5.49
N VAL A 56 -6.66 -13.19 6.04
CA VAL A 56 -7.70 -12.21 6.38
C VAL A 56 -7.62 -11.94 7.87
N ARG A 57 -7.55 -10.67 8.26
CA ARG A 57 -7.36 -10.24 9.66
C ARG A 57 -8.54 -9.45 10.21
N SER A 58 -8.63 -9.40 11.54
CA SER A 58 -9.65 -8.63 12.27
C SER A 58 -9.38 -7.12 12.29
N GLY A 59 -8.19 -6.66 11.92
CA GLY A 59 -7.82 -5.25 11.85
C GLY A 59 -6.66 -5.00 10.89
N PRO A 60 -6.34 -3.72 10.62
CA PRO A 60 -5.29 -3.33 9.69
C PRO A 60 -3.91 -3.47 10.36
N GLY A 61 -3.37 -4.69 10.42
CA GLY A 61 -2.05 -4.92 10.98
C GLY A 61 -1.73 -6.39 11.21
N THR A 62 -0.44 -6.73 11.25
CA THR A 62 0.01 -8.13 11.41
C THR A 62 -0.15 -8.63 12.85
N GLY A 63 -0.31 -7.73 13.82
CA GLY A 63 -0.63 -8.07 15.22
C GLY A 63 -2.11 -8.42 15.46
N TYR A 64 -3.00 -8.16 14.50
CA TYR A 64 -4.41 -8.55 14.59
C TYR A 64 -4.58 -10.04 14.25
N SER A 65 -5.55 -10.69 14.91
CA SER A 65 -5.87 -12.10 14.71
C SER A 65 -6.19 -12.41 13.24
N ILE A 66 -5.67 -13.54 12.75
CA ILE A 66 -6.10 -14.13 11.48
C ILE A 66 -7.46 -14.77 11.72
N VAL A 67 -8.48 -14.31 10.99
CA VAL A 67 -9.88 -14.74 11.14
C VAL A 67 -10.34 -15.63 9.99
N ALA A 68 -9.64 -15.59 8.85
CA ALA A 68 -9.84 -16.46 7.70
C ALA A 68 -8.61 -16.42 6.79
N SER A 69 -8.66 -17.20 5.70
CA SER A 69 -7.74 -17.07 4.57
C SER A 69 -8.52 -17.01 3.26
N LYS A 70 -7.91 -16.46 2.22
CA LYS A 70 -8.40 -16.57 0.84
C LYS A 70 -7.38 -17.37 0.01
N PRO A 71 -7.83 -18.27 -0.88
CA PRO A 71 -6.93 -18.98 -1.80
C PRO A 71 -6.17 -18.00 -2.70
N GLY A 72 -5.09 -18.47 -3.34
CA GLY A 72 -4.33 -17.65 -4.27
C GLY A 72 -5.03 -17.44 -5.60
N ASN A 73 -4.67 -16.35 -6.29
CA ASN A 73 -5.21 -15.97 -7.60
C ASN A 73 -6.74 -15.79 -7.64
N VAL A 74 -7.38 -15.42 -6.52
CA VAL A 74 -8.82 -15.11 -6.50
C VAL A 74 -9.06 -13.62 -6.49
N THR A 75 -10.12 -13.18 -7.19
CA THR A 75 -10.58 -11.80 -7.14
C THR A 75 -11.32 -11.54 -5.84
N VAL A 76 -10.94 -10.48 -5.14
CA VAL A 76 -11.62 -9.96 -3.95
C VAL A 76 -12.18 -8.58 -4.27
N GLN A 77 -13.43 -8.34 -3.86
CA GLN A 77 -14.05 -7.02 -3.90
C GLN A 77 -13.79 -6.31 -2.57
N PHE A 78 -13.13 -5.17 -2.64
CA PHE A 78 -12.81 -4.34 -1.49
C PHE A 78 -13.78 -3.16 -1.38
N ALA A 79 -14.05 -2.77 -0.14
CA ALA A 79 -14.92 -1.66 0.22
C ALA A 79 -14.14 -0.40 0.64
N GLY A 80 -12.83 -0.50 0.90
CA GLY A 80 -12.00 0.67 1.17
C GLY A 80 -10.57 0.37 1.62
N ILE A 81 -9.89 1.42 2.10
CA ILE A 81 -8.49 1.38 2.54
C ILE A 81 -8.31 2.03 3.91
N GLU A 82 -7.66 1.31 4.82
CA GLU A 82 -7.14 1.83 6.09
C GLU A 82 -5.61 1.64 6.16
N TYR A 83 -4.99 2.19 7.20
CA TYR A 83 -3.54 2.13 7.39
C TYR A 83 -3.19 1.42 8.68
N GLY A 84 -2.10 0.66 8.63
CA GLY A 84 -1.75 -0.29 9.67
C GLY A 84 -0.27 -0.60 9.73
N THR A 85 0.05 -1.77 10.25
CA THR A 85 1.42 -2.32 10.20
C THR A 85 1.95 -2.30 8.77
N ILE A 86 3.20 -1.88 8.60
CA ILE A 86 3.86 -1.87 7.30
C ILE A 86 4.15 -3.32 6.90
N VAL A 87 3.72 -3.69 5.71
CA VAL A 87 4.03 -4.99 5.10
C VAL A 87 4.87 -4.73 3.85
N PRO A 88 6.03 -5.39 3.68
CA PRO A 88 6.76 -5.34 2.43
C PRO A 88 5.89 -5.91 1.29
N ASP A 89 5.67 -5.10 0.26
CA ASP A 89 4.96 -5.49 -0.95
C ASP A 89 5.68 -6.67 -1.61
N VAL A 90 4.97 -7.79 -1.82
CA VAL A 90 5.60 -9.03 -2.32
C VAL A 90 5.98 -8.95 -3.80
N PHE A 91 5.52 -7.93 -4.52
CA PHE A 91 5.80 -7.71 -5.93
C PHE A 91 6.95 -6.71 -6.14
N LEU A 92 7.03 -5.67 -5.29
CA LEU A 92 7.97 -4.56 -5.44
C LEU A 92 9.04 -4.50 -4.34
N ASN A 93 8.90 -5.30 -3.27
CA ASN A 93 9.73 -5.26 -2.07
C ASN A 93 9.82 -3.84 -1.46
N LYS A 94 8.70 -3.11 -1.50
CA LYS A 94 8.57 -1.74 -0.96
C LYS A 94 7.71 -1.78 0.31
N PRO A 95 7.99 -0.97 1.34
CA PRO A 95 7.12 -0.88 2.50
C PRO A 95 5.76 -0.31 2.11
N ASP A 96 4.70 -1.04 2.44
CA ASP A 96 3.32 -0.63 2.19
C ASP A 96 2.48 -0.67 3.49
N PRO A 97 2.02 0.49 4.00
CA PRO A 97 1.17 0.57 5.18
C PRO A 97 -0.32 0.35 4.89
N ARG A 98 -0.72 0.16 3.61
CA ARG A 98 -2.13 0.08 3.23
C ARG A 98 -2.72 -1.29 3.56
N TRP A 99 -3.94 -1.27 4.08
CA TRP A 99 -4.75 -2.45 4.36
C TRP A 99 -6.11 -2.28 3.69
N TYR A 100 -6.41 -3.16 2.76
CA TYR A 100 -7.70 -3.18 2.07
C TYR A 100 -8.71 -3.90 2.93
N TYR A 101 -9.92 -3.35 3.04
CA TYR A 101 -10.99 -3.98 3.79
C TYR A 101 -12.19 -4.32 2.92
N TYR A 102 -12.93 -5.34 3.35
CA TYR A 102 -14.24 -5.71 2.83
C TYR A 102 -15.15 -6.08 4.01
N PHE A 103 -16.45 -6.23 3.76
CA PHE A 103 -17.40 -6.65 4.79
C PHE A 103 -17.77 -8.13 4.61
N GLU A 104 -17.75 -8.87 5.71
CA GLU A 104 -18.22 -10.25 5.79
C GLU A 104 -19.20 -10.33 6.95
N ASN A 105 -20.48 -10.59 6.66
CA ASN A 105 -21.56 -10.59 7.67
C ASN A 105 -21.61 -9.29 8.50
N GLY A 106 -21.40 -8.14 7.85
CA GLY A 106 -21.38 -6.82 8.51
C GLY A 106 -20.11 -6.50 9.29
N VAL A 107 -19.11 -7.39 9.32
CA VAL A 107 -17.83 -7.19 10.02
C VAL A 107 -16.75 -6.81 9.02
N LYS A 108 -15.97 -5.76 9.33
CA LYS A 108 -14.78 -5.40 8.53
C LYS A 108 -13.73 -6.51 8.62
N ARG A 109 -13.19 -6.87 7.46
CA ARG A 109 -12.14 -7.88 7.26
C ARG A 109 -11.02 -7.25 6.46
N TYR A 110 -9.78 -7.52 6.86
CA TYR A 110 -8.62 -6.81 6.34
C TYR A 110 -7.63 -7.75 5.64
N ILE A 111 -7.09 -7.30 4.51
CA ILE A 111 -6.01 -7.95 3.78
C ILE A 111 -4.95 -6.87 3.50
N ALA A 112 -3.67 -7.16 3.74
CA ALA A 112 -2.61 -6.22 3.41
C ALA A 112 -2.57 -5.99 1.89
N SER A 113 -2.47 -4.73 1.44
CA SER A 113 -2.35 -4.42 0.01
C SER A 113 -1.12 -5.06 -0.62
N ALA A 114 -0.05 -5.18 0.16
CA ALA A 114 1.22 -5.79 -0.18
C ALA A 114 1.13 -7.20 -0.78
N VAL A 115 -0.01 -7.91 -0.61
CA VAL A 115 -0.26 -9.26 -1.13
C VAL A 115 -1.46 -9.31 -2.09
N VAL A 116 -1.87 -8.16 -2.62
CA VAL A 116 -2.99 -8.01 -3.55
C VAL A 116 -2.49 -7.30 -4.81
N ASN A 117 -2.62 -7.96 -5.95
CA ASN A 117 -2.43 -7.32 -7.24
C ASN A 117 -3.68 -6.52 -7.61
N GLY A 118 -3.60 -5.20 -7.48
CA GLY A 118 -4.67 -4.26 -7.75
C GLY A 118 -4.69 -3.15 -6.71
N ASN A 119 -4.82 -1.91 -7.16
CA ASN A 119 -4.86 -0.73 -6.30
C ASN A 119 -6.23 -0.05 -6.41
N ALA A 120 -6.66 0.60 -5.33
CA ALA A 120 -7.82 1.47 -5.41
C ALA A 120 -7.58 2.62 -6.40
N PRO A 121 -8.62 3.09 -7.11
CA PRO A 121 -8.50 4.24 -7.99
C PRO A 121 -8.14 5.50 -7.19
N THR A 122 -6.96 6.07 -7.44
CA THR A 122 -6.42 7.26 -6.74
C THR A 122 -7.40 8.44 -6.76
N SER A 123 -8.13 8.62 -7.87
CA SER A 123 -9.14 9.68 -8.02
C SER A 123 -10.31 9.61 -7.02
N LYS A 124 -10.52 8.46 -6.38
CA LYS A 124 -11.56 8.26 -5.34
C LYS A 124 -11.01 8.27 -3.92
N LEU A 125 -9.68 8.31 -3.76
CA LEU A 125 -9.04 8.36 -2.46
C LEU A 125 -9.07 9.78 -1.87
N ARG A 126 -8.97 9.87 -0.55
CA ARG A 126 -8.76 11.17 0.12
C ARG A 126 -7.37 11.72 -0.26
N PRO A 127 -7.16 13.04 -0.15
CA PRO A 127 -5.88 13.66 -0.47
C PRO A 127 -4.64 13.02 0.17
N LYS A 128 -4.68 12.72 1.46
CA LYS A 128 -3.56 12.07 2.15
C LYS A 128 -3.29 10.66 1.64
N ASP A 129 -4.35 9.94 1.27
CA ASP A 129 -4.24 8.55 0.83
C ASP A 129 -3.67 8.49 -0.59
N ARG A 130 -4.04 9.45 -1.44
CA ARG A 130 -3.40 9.72 -2.73
C ARG A 130 -1.91 9.99 -2.58
N ALA A 131 -1.54 10.87 -1.64
CA ALA A 131 -0.14 11.22 -1.41
C ALA A 131 0.71 10.02 -0.97
N ILE A 132 0.19 9.19 -0.06
CA ILE A 132 0.86 7.97 0.38
C ILE A 132 0.98 6.97 -0.78
N ALA A 133 -0.09 6.73 -1.54
CA ALA A 133 -0.06 5.83 -2.70
C ALA A 133 1.01 6.26 -3.71
N TRP A 134 1.00 7.55 -4.08
CA TRP A 134 2.00 8.10 -4.99
C TRP A 134 3.42 8.00 -4.43
N ALA A 135 3.62 8.26 -3.13
CA ALA A 135 4.92 8.18 -2.49
C ALA A 135 5.48 6.74 -2.49
N ILE A 136 4.64 5.73 -2.33
CA ILE A 136 5.03 4.32 -2.44
C ILE A 136 5.50 4.02 -3.87
N ASP A 137 4.73 4.42 -4.86
CA ASP A 137 5.07 4.24 -6.28
C ASP A 137 6.36 4.99 -6.66
N ALA A 138 6.55 6.16 -6.07
CA ALA A 138 7.71 7.03 -6.26
C ALA A 138 9.05 6.43 -5.83
N GLN A 139 9.06 5.47 -4.89
CA GLN A 139 10.29 4.92 -4.34
C GLN A 139 11.23 4.42 -5.45
N GLY A 140 12.49 4.84 -5.38
CA GLY A 140 13.52 4.59 -6.38
C GLY A 140 13.78 5.76 -7.34
N ARG A 141 12.86 6.72 -7.48
CA ARG A 141 13.07 7.90 -8.32
C ARG A 141 14.20 8.80 -7.79
N THR A 142 15.02 9.35 -8.68
CA THR A 142 16.20 10.18 -8.34
C THR A 142 16.07 11.65 -8.71
N ASP A 143 14.97 12.03 -9.36
CA ASP A 143 14.63 13.41 -9.73
C ASP A 143 14.38 14.32 -8.52
N TYR A 144 14.16 13.74 -7.34
CA TYR A 144 14.02 14.45 -6.06
C TYR A 144 15.32 14.60 -5.26
N ASN A 145 16.49 14.37 -5.87
CA ASN A 145 17.78 14.54 -5.19
C ASN A 145 18.01 15.99 -4.73
N GLY A 146 18.01 16.19 -3.40
CA GLY A 146 18.10 17.51 -2.78
C GLY A 146 16.76 18.27 -2.71
N TRP A 147 15.67 17.67 -3.19
CA TRP A 147 14.36 18.31 -3.36
C TRP A 147 13.28 17.69 -2.47
N CYS A 148 13.60 17.42 -1.19
CA CYS A 148 12.68 16.78 -0.24
C CYS A 148 11.35 17.53 -0.07
N GLN A 149 11.38 18.87 -0.07
CA GLN A 149 10.17 19.70 0.01
C GLN A 149 9.29 19.55 -1.24
N MET A 150 9.89 19.61 -2.43
CA MET A 150 9.17 19.41 -3.70
C MET A 150 8.62 17.99 -3.81
N PHE A 151 9.32 16.98 -3.29
CA PHE A 151 8.82 15.61 -3.24
C PHE A 151 7.50 15.54 -2.47
N VAL A 152 7.47 16.12 -1.27
CA VAL A 152 6.27 16.14 -0.44
C VAL A 152 5.15 16.93 -1.12
N GLU A 153 5.45 18.12 -1.64
CA GLU A 153 4.45 18.92 -2.33
C GLU A 153 3.85 18.17 -3.53
N ASN A 154 4.70 17.57 -4.37
CA ASN A 154 4.25 16.80 -5.53
C ASN A 154 3.43 15.58 -5.10
N ALA A 155 3.80 14.87 -4.03
CA ALA A 155 2.97 13.79 -3.48
C ALA A 155 1.59 14.30 -3.06
N TYR A 156 1.52 15.49 -2.49
CA TYR A 156 0.28 16.16 -2.13
C TYR A 156 -0.37 16.94 -3.28
N GLY A 157 0.06 16.72 -4.53
CA GLY A 157 -0.56 17.28 -5.73
C GLY A 157 -0.42 18.80 -5.84
N THR A 158 0.60 19.37 -5.23
CA THR A 158 0.93 20.80 -5.31
C THR A 158 2.41 21.00 -5.62
N THR A 159 2.83 22.25 -5.79
CA THR A 159 4.22 22.59 -6.10
C THR A 159 4.51 24.04 -5.74
N GLY A 160 5.77 24.34 -5.40
CA GLY A 160 6.26 25.68 -5.10
C GLY A 160 5.60 26.38 -3.90
N GLN A 161 5.06 25.64 -2.92
CA GLN A 161 4.36 26.23 -1.77
C GLN A 161 5.33 26.75 -0.69
N TYR A 162 6.40 26.01 -0.45
CA TYR A 162 7.47 26.40 0.47
C TYR A 162 8.83 26.30 -0.21
N ALA A 163 9.67 27.33 -0.01
CA ALA A 163 11.00 27.37 -0.59
C ALA A 163 11.95 26.30 -0.04
N SER A 164 11.68 25.75 1.15
CA SER A 164 12.51 24.74 1.81
C SER A 164 11.72 23.96 2.88
N ALA A 165 12.30 22.86 3.36
CA ALA A 165 11.70 22.05 4.42
C ALA A 165 11.61 22.81 5.75
N ILE A 166 12.59 23.67 6.08
CA ILE A 166 12.52 24.52 7.27
C ILE A 166 11.44 25.61 7.13
N ALA A 167 11.23 26.15 5.93
CA ALA A 167 10.13 27.08 5.69
C ALA A 167 8.77 26.40 5.89
N ALA A 168 8.61 25.16 5.40
CA ALA A 168 7.41 24.36 5.66
C ALA A 168 7.24 24.04 7.15
N SER A 169 8.32 23.61 7.83
CA SER A 169 8.31 23.30 9.27
C SER A 169 7.87 24.50 10.11
N ASN A 170 8.40 25.70 9.84
CA ASN A 170 8.02 26.92 10.56
C ASN A 170 6.53 27.26 10.47
N ASN A 171 5.84 26.81 9.41
CA ASN A 171 4.42 27.08 9.20
C ASN A 171 3.50 25.92 9.62
N LEU A 172 3.97 24.67 9.48
CA LEU A 172 3.11 23.48 9.58
C LEU A 172 3.42 22.60 10.81
N ASN A 173 4.60 22.73 11.40
CA ASN A 173 5.02 21.88 12.52
C ASN A 173 4.18 22.20 13.77
N THR A 174 3.34 21.25 14.16
CA THR A 174 2.34 21.40 15.22
C THR A 174 2.50 20.35 16.33
N GLY A 175 3.07 19.19 16.04
CA GLY A 175 3.32 18.12 17.00
C GLY A 175 4.80 17.88 17.24
N LYS A 176 5.19 17.62 18.49
CA LYS A 176 6.61 17.38 18.86
C LYS A 176 6.99 15.92 18.95
N SER A 177 6.07 15.05 19.34
CA SER A 177 6.34 13.62 19.54
C SER A 177 6.02 12.84 18.27
N LEU A 178 6.98 12.05 17.78
CA LEU A 178 6.75 11.14 16.65
C LEU A 178 5.70 10.07 16.99
N ALA A 179 5.60 9.67 18.27
CA ALA A 179 4.65 8.66 18.70
C ALA A 179 3.17 9.06 18.48
N THR A 180 2.91 10.36 18.34
CA THR A 180 1.57 10.89 18.09
C THR A 180 1.36 11.34 16.65
N ALA A 181 2.35 11.13 15.76
CA ALA A 181 2.25 11.55 14.36
C ALA A 181 1.19 10.71 13.63
N PRO A 182 0.16 11.34 13.02
CA PRO A 182 -0.79 10.63 12.19
C PRO A 182 -0.12 10.16 10.89
N ILE A 183 -0.51 8.99 10.38
CA ILE A 183 -0.11 8.55 9.04
C ILE A 183 -0.59 9.57 7.99
N GLY A 184 0.30 9.95 7.08
CA GLY A 184 0.10 11.03 6.12
C GLY A 184 0.36 12.43 6.68
N SER A 185 1.01 12.55 7.85
CA SER A 185 1.58 13.82 8.28
C SER A 185 2.95 14.06 7.64
N LEU A 186 3.36 15.32 7.60
CA LEU A 186 4.72 15.72 7.25
C LEU A 186 5.58 15.63 8.50
N VAL A 187 6.75 14.98 8.41
CA VAL A 187 7.73 14.92 9.50
C VAL A 187 8.93 15.79 9.15
N PHE A 188 9.35 16.63 10.09
CA PHE A 188 10.33 17.70 9.85
C PHE A 188 11.62 17.48 10.63
N PHE A 189 12.74 17.85 10.00
CA PHE A 189 14.08 17.72 10.58
C PHE A 189 14.88 19.02 10.48
N ALA A 190 15.76 19.23 11.46
CA ALA A 190 16.50 20.45 11.66
C ALA A 190 17.44 20.79 10.47
N PRO A 191 17.62 22.09 10.18
CA PRO A 191 18.64 22.54 9.24
C PRO A 191 20.04 22.24 9.79
N ALA A 192 20.93 21.82 8.91
CA ALA A 192 22.30 21.46 9.22
C ALA A 192 23.20 21.71 7.99
N ALA A 193 24.51 21.83 8.22
CA ALA A 193 25.45 22.11 7.13
C ALA A 193 25.38 21.07 6.00
N ASP A 194 25.15 19.79 6.35
CA ASP A 194 25.03 18.67 5.41
C ASP A 194 23.72 18.66 4.60
N ASN A 195 22.72 19.46 4.96
CA ASN A 195 21.51 19.70 4.16
C ASN A 195 21.40 21.16 3.66
N GLY A 196 22.53 21.87 3.59
CA GLY A 196 22.58 23.25 3.12
C GLY A 196 21.79 24.23 3.97
N TYR A 197 21.51 23.89 5.23
CA TYR A 197 20.64 24.63 6.15
C TYR A 197 19.18 24.76 5.71
N TYR A 198 18.71 23.89 4.81
CA TYR A 198 17.32 23.88 4.34
C TYR A 198 16.38 23.00 5.16
N GLY A 199 16.91 22.20 6.10
CA GLY A 199 16.16 21.20 6.84
C GLY A 199 15.82 19.98 5.98
N HIS A 200 14.96 19.10 6.49
CA HIS A 200 14.44 17.96 5.72
C HIS A 200 12.97 17.71 6.04
N VAL A 201 12.24 17.12 5.09
CA VAL A 201 10.85 16.71 5.27
C VAL A 201 10.57 15.37 4.60
N GLY A 202 9.66 14.59 5.17
CA GLY A 202 9.13 13.36 4.59
C GLY A 202 7.66 13.14 4.95
N ILE A 203 7.05 12.12 4.35
CA ILE A 203 5.66 11.72 4.59
C ILE A 203 5.68 10.54 5.56
N TYR A 204 5.09 10.71 6.73
CA TYR A 204 5.01 9.65 7.73
C TYR A 204 4.04 8.54 7.31
N ILE A 205 4.50 7.29 7.33
CA ILE A 205 3.72 6.11 6.91
C ILE A 205 3.43 5.14 8.06
N GLY A 206 3.79 5.49 9.30
CA GLY A 206 3.60 4.64 10.48
C GLY A 206 4.88 3.94 10.90
N GLU A 207 4.86 3.29 12.07
CA GLU A 207 5.98 2.49 12.60
C GLU A 207 7.34 3.19 12.54
N ASN A 208 7.38 4.46 12.95
CA ASN A 208 8.55 5.34 12.91
C ASN A 208 9.15 5.54 11.51
N THR A 209 8.42 5.22 10.46
CA THR A 209 8.91 5.21 9.07
C THR A 209 8.30 6.35 8.27
N MET A 210 9.12 6.97 7.42
CA MET A 210 8.68 7.97 6.44
C MET A 210 9.14 7.61 5.04
N ILE A 211 8.43 8.09 4.03
CA ILE A 211 8.93 8.15 2.64
C ILE A 211 9.42 9.57 2.37
N ASN A 212 10.61 9.69 1.79
CA ASN A 212 11.27 10.99 1.64
C ASN A 212 12.18 11.04 0.40
N GLY A 213 12.39 12.24 -0.14
CA GLY A 213 13.31 12.49 -1.25
C GLY A 213 14.73 12.77 -0.74
N ARG A 214 15.66 11.83 -0.96
CA ARG A 214 17.11 11.99 -0.82
C ARG A 214 17.77 11.76 -2.19
N GLN A 215 18.95 11.15 -2.26
CA GLN A 215 19.57 10.69 -3.52
C GLN A 215 18.59 9.89 -4.39
N SER A 216 17.70 9.14 -3.74
CA SER A 216 16.49 8.60 -4.31
C SER A 216 15.32 8.80 -3.35
N VAL A 217 14.09 8.64 -3.84
CA VAL A 217 12.91 8.49 -2.99
C VAL A 217 13.02 7.15 -2.27
N ILE A 218 13.04 7.19 -0.94
CA ILE A 218 13.28 6.02 -0.09
C ILE A 218 12.44 6.08 1.17
N ALA A 219 12.16 4.91 1.73
CA ALA A 219 11.60 4.77 3.06
C ALA A 219 12.71 4.64 4.11
N ASP A 220 12.70 5.52 5.11
CA ASP A 220 13.65 5.51 6.21
C ASP A 220 12.94 5.38 7.55
N ASN A 221 13.48 4.54 8.43
CA ASN A 221 13.06 4.53 9.83
C ASN A 221 13.76 5.69 10.56
N ILE A 222 12.95 6.62 11.08
CA ILE A 222 13.37 7.86 11.72
C ILE A 222 14.15 7.58 13.00
N VAL A 223 13.74 6.57 13.78
CA VAL A 223 14.31 6.29 15.10
C VAL A 223 15.64 5.55 14.98
N THR A 224 15.75 4.59 14.06
CA THR A 224 16.99 3.81 13.90
C THR A 224 18.04 4.50 13.03
N SER A 225 17.63 5.48 12.21
CA SER A 225 18.57 6.33 11.48
C SER A 225 19.19 7.37 12.40
N SER A 226 20.51 7.30 12.61
CA SER A 226 21.24 8.30 13.41
C SER A 226 21.11 9.72 12.85
N TYR A 227 21.02 9.84 11.51
CA TYR A 227 20.81 11.12 10.84
C TYR A 227 19.45 11.73 11.22
N PHE A 228 18.36 10.95 11.09
CA PHE A 228 17.01 11.46 11.30
C PHE A 228 16.64 11.59 12.77
N SER A 229 16.99 10.61 13.60
CA SER A 229 16.71 10.63 15.04
C SER A 229 17.30 11.85 15.73
N SER A 230 18.56 12.19 15.44
CA SER A 230 19.24 13.35 16.02
C SER A 230 18.72 14.71 15.54
N ARG A 231 17.95 14.75 14.45
CA ARG A 231 17.48 15.99 13.81
C ARG A 231 15.98 16.15 13.82
N TYR A 232 15.21 15.18 14.33
CA TYR A 232 13.75 15.27 14.33
C TYR A 232 13.26 16.47 15.14
N THR A 233 12.40 17.30 14.54
CA THR A 233 11.89 18.54 15.16
C THR A 233 10.38 18.54 15.40
N GLY A 234 9.67 17.56 14.84
CA GLY A 234 8.23 17.42 14.98
C GLY A 234 7.53 16.96 13.70
N TRP A 235 6.22 17.04 13.72
CA TRP A 235 5.33 16.70 12.60
C TRP A 235 4.24 17.76 12.44
N GLY A 236 3.64 17.81 11.25
CA GLY A 236 2.54 18.69 10.92
C GLY A 236 1.60 18.08 9.90
N ASN A 237 0.33 18.49 9.91
CA ASN A 237 -0.58 18.08 8.85
C ASN A 237 -0.27 18.85 7.56
N PRO A 238 -0.35 18.21 6.38
CA PRO A 238 -0.40 18.94 5.13
C PRO A 238 -1.62 19.89 5.13
N PRO A 239 -1.54 21.08 4.50
CA PRO A 239 -2.69 21.96 4.32
C PRO A 239 -3.90 21.22 3.73
N ALA A 240 -5.09 21.49 4.27
CA ALA A 240 -6.33 20.85 3.81
C ALA A 240 -6.67 21.19 2.34
N SER A 241 -6.10 22.27 1.80
CA SER A 241 -6.22 22.68 0.41
C SER A 241 -5.39 21.82 -0.56
N TRP A 242 -4.44 21.03 -0.06
CA TRP A 242 -3.60 20.21 -0.92
C TRP A 242 -4.37 18.96 -1.38
N PRO A 243 -4.50 18.75 -2.70
CA PRO A 243 -5.42 17.74 -3.22
C PRO A 243 -4.88 16.31 -3.12
N GLY A 244 -3.58 16.06 -2.94
CA GLY A 244 -3.01 14.73 -3.16
C GLY A 244 -2.82 14.46 -4.66
N HIS A 245 -1.73 13.77 -5.02
CA HIS A 245 -1.41 13.46 -6.41
C HIS A 245 -2.36 12.39 -6.98
N ASN A 246 -2.97 12.69 -8.13
CA ASN A 246 -3.84 11.75 -8.84
C ASN A 246 -3.05 10.74 -9.67
#